data_AF-A0AAV9G417-F1
#
_entry.id   AF-A0AAV9G417-F1
#
_cell.length_a   1.000
_cell.length_b   1.000
_cell.length_c   1.000
_cell.angle_alpha   90.00
_cell.angle_beta   90.00
_cell.angle_gamma   90.00
#
_symmetry.space_group_name_H-M   'P 1'
#
loop_
_entity.id
_entity.type
_entity.pdbx_description
1 polymer ?
#
loop_
_entity_poly.entity_id
_entity_poly.type
_entity_poly.pdbx_seq_one_letter_code
_entity_poly.pdbx_strand_id
1 'polypeptide(L)'
;MQHFDAELEHAKADDDDPPTWTAAPDHPFLSRLALPLALLVGAGLAGGTTYAVVARVQHLLATAAVDGDLAHWKRKAHYDVYDACYNGCTSCDDPNFAFNACKTTAQAIVKGVVCDGNLMWNWRVEHRYPDPCLSAVATILMGEALERLKQSYRNQYGLIALTVVAGLLAGLLVYKLVRCAAMTPAQRRADRSSLAQSAKKLAKSAAKARRAGKSSGGGGGGKKLFTALLGLLGASRGAKAANIYPCAGREPAWYQFFATPDGAIAGVVHGWFSECRDRRDCTKSCRNVCSTNSSGSRTCKEKCTENCKTVVTVERTPKVFVERVVPKVKACGFQMRDAPDGKQLATRVGNAGIERNHWVRISVNGLNVTRADETDKAVMCLHGIGDLKP
;
A
#
# COMPACT_ATOMS: atom_id res chain seq x y z
N MET A 1 14.35 -27.21 31.14
CA MET A 1 14.60 -28.41 30.31
C MET A 1 15.15 -27.89 28.98
N GLN A 2 16.45 -27.85 28.68
CA GLN A 2 17.70 -28.20 29.36
C GLN A 2 18.72 -27.07 29.13
N HIS A 3 19.50 -26.79 30.18
CA HIS A 3 20.87 -26.26 30.25
C HIS A 3 21.60 -25.79 28.99
N PHE A 4 22.03 -24.52 29.01
CA PHE A 4 23.34 -24.05 28.52
C PHE A 4 23.78 -22.84 29.35
N ASP A 5 24.32 -23.12 30.53
CA ASP A 5 25.15 -22.22 31.33
C ASP A 5 26.49 -22.92 31.50
N ALA A 6 27.59 -22.33 31.02
CA ALA A 6 28.93 -22.36 31.63
C ALA A 6 29.98 -21.72 30.70
N GLU A 7 30.97 -21.10 31.36
CA GLU A 7 32.28 -20.69 30.85
C GLU A 7 32.36 -19.43 29.98
N LEU A 8 32.46 -18.27 30.66
CA LEU A 8 33.29 -17.18 30.20
C LEU A 8 34.21 -16.72 31.34
N GLU A 9 35.25 -17.51 31.61
CA GLU A 9 36.35 -17.14 32.48
C GLU A 9 37.37 -16.25 31.75
N HIS A 10 37.81 -15.24 32.49
CA HIS A 10 39.13 -14.59 32.46
C HIS A 10 39.97 -14.66 31.18
N ALA A 11 39.93 -13.58 30.39
CA ALA A 11 41.08 -13.13 29.60
C ALA A 11 41.69 -11.91 30.29
N LYS A 12 42.88 -12.10 30.88
CA LYS A 12 43.78 -11.02 31.31
C LYS A 12 44.17 -10.18 30.09
N ALA A 13 44.16 -8.86 30.27
CA ALA A 13 44.77 -7.93 29.34
C ALA A 13 46.29 -8.03 29.49
N ASP A 14 46.95 -8.62 28.49
CA ASP A 14 48.39 -8.42 28.28
C ASP A 14 48.57 -7.07 27.57
N ASP A 15 49.38 -6.21 28.19
CA ASP A 15 49.93 -4.98 27.62
C ASP A 15 50.91 -5.37 26.50
N ASP A 16 50.39 -5.69 25.32
CA ASP A 16 51.19 -5.84 24.11
C ASP A 16 51.55 -4.45 23.57
N ASP A 17 52.86 -4.21 23.46
CA ASP A 17 53.47 -3.05 22.81
C ASP A 17 52.79 -2.70 21.47
N PRO A 18 52.65 -1.40 21.14
CA PRO A 18 52.04 -1.00 19.89
C PRO A 18 52.79 -1.68 18.74
N PRO A 19 52.10 -2.45 17.86
CA PRO A 19 52.76 -3.13 16.77
C PRO A 19 53.50 -2.07 15.96
N THR A 20 54.82 -2.17 15.96
CA THR A 20 55.69 -1.39 15.10
C THR A 20 55.36 -1.85 13.68
N TRP A 21 54.45 -1.11 13.03
CA TRP A 21 54.12 -1.31 11.62
C TRP A 21 55.37 -1.04 10.80
N THR A 22 56.21 -2.06 10.64
CA THR A 22 57.27 -2.09 9.64
C THR A 22 56.61 -1.76 8.32
N ALA A 23 57.06 -0.66 7.71
CA ALA A 23 56.53 -0.14 6.46
C ALA A 23 56.34 -1.30 5.48
N ALA A 24 55.07 -1.61 5.19
CA ALA A 24 54.73 -2.72 4.31
C ALA A 24 55.46 -2.52 2.98
N PRO A 25 56.10 -3.56 2.43
CA PRO A 25 56.79 -3.45 1.15
C PRO A 25 55.85 -2.85 0.11
N ASP A 26 56.30 -1.80 -0.58
CA ASP A 26 55.58 -1.22 -1.70
C ASP A 26 55.41 -2.31 -2.75
N HIS A 27 54.22 -2.92 -2.82
CA HIS A 27 53.88 -3.92 -3.81
C HIS A 27 53.22 -3.24 -5.01
N PRO A 28 53.97 -2.83 -6.06
CA PRO A 28 53.42 -2.19 -7.27
C PRO A 28 52.38 -3.06 -7.99
N PHE A 29 52.36 -4.36 -7.68
CA PHE A 29 51.45 -5.35 -8.23
C PHE A 29 49.97 -5.08 -7.90
N LEU A 30 49.67 -4.61 -6.67
CA LEU A 30 48.28 -4.35 -6.24
C LEU A 30 47.62 -3.22 -7.05
N SER A 31 48.39 -2.21 -7.45
CA SER A 31 47.89 -1.09 -8.26
C SER A 31 47.45 -1.53 -9.67
N ARG A 32 48.14 -2.52 -10.24
CA ARG A 32 47.83 -3.08 -11.56
C ARG A 32 46.62 -4.03 -11.53
N LEU A 33 46.36 -4.66 -10.38
CA LEU A 33 45.21 -5.56 -10.19
C LEU A 33 43.91 -4.83 -9.80
N ALA A 34 43.97 -3.56 -9.41
CA ALA A 34 42.81 -2.80 -8.95
C ALA A 34 41.68 -2.71 -9.99
N LEU A 35 42.03 -2.47 -11.26
CA LEU A 35 41.07 -2.37 -12.36
C LEU A 35 40.39 -3.72 -12.69
N PRO A 36 41.13 -4.82 -12.90
CA PRO A 36 40.49 -6.12 -13.17
C PRO A 36 39.68 -6.63 -11.97
N LEU A 37 40.12 -6.42 -10.72
CA LEU A 37 39.32 -6.77 -9.53
C LEU A 37 38.01 -5.98 -9.45
N ALA A 38 38.06 -4.66 -9.68
CA ALA A 38 36.85 -3.84 -9.67
C ALA A 38 35.88 -4.23 -10.78
N LEU A 39 36.39 -4.56 -11.98
CA LEU A 39 35.58 -5.08 -13.08
C LEU A 39 34.97 -6.44 -12.75
N LEU A 40 35.73 -7.37 -12.16
CA LEU A 40 35.22 -8.69 -11.77
C LEU A 40 34.14 -8.59 -10.69
N VAL A 41 34.34 -7.76 -9.66
CA VAL A 41 33.33 -7.56 -8.60
C VAL A 41 32.08 -6.88 -9.16
N GLY A 42 32.26 -5.83 -9.97
CA GLY A 42 31.14 -5.14 -10.64
C GLY A 42 30.36 -6.07 -11.57
N ALA A 43 31.06 -6.85 -12.39
CA ALA A 43 30.45 -7.82 -13.30
C ALA A 43 29.79 -8.99 -12.55
N GLY A 44 30.38 -9.48 -11.45
CA GLY A 44 29.81 -10.54 -10.63
C GLY A 44 28.52 -10.09 -9.93
N LEU A 45 28.51 -8.88 -9.35
CA LEU A 45 27.29 -8.32 -8.74
C LEU A 45 26.21 -8.05 -9.78
N ALA A 46 26.57 -7.43 -10.91
CA ALA A 46 25.62 -7.16 -11.97
C ALA A 46 25.08 -8.45 -12.61
N GLY A 47 25.95 -9.40 -12.92
CA GLY A 47 25.59 -10.69 -13.51
C GLY A 47 24.74 -11.54 -12.57
N GLY A 48 25.14 -11.67 -11.30
CA GLY A 48 24.41 -12.45 -10.29
C GLY A 48 23.02 -11.87 -10.00
N THR A 49 22.93 -10.55 -9.85
CA THR A 49 21.62 -9.89 -9.63
C THR A 49 20.74 -9.97 -10.88
N THR A 50 21.29 -9.77 -12.08
CA THR A 50 20.54 -9.90 -13.33
C THR A 50 20.03 -11.32 -13.52
N TYR A 51 20.86 -12.34 -13.26
CA TYR A 51 20.45 -13.74 -13.34
C TYR A 51 19.32 -14.08 -12.37
N ALA A 52 19.45 -13.71 -11.08
CA ALA A 52 18.42 -13.98 -10.08
C ALA A 52 17.09 -13.32 -10.43
N VAL A 53 17.16 -12.10 -10.99
CA VAL A 53 16.00 -11.37 -11.47
C VAL A 53 15.39 -12.02 -12.71
N VAL A 54 16.17 -12.42 -13.70
CA VAL A 54 15.68 -13.11 -14.91
C VAL A 54 15.03 -14.43 -14.54
N ALA A 55 15.65 -15.23 -13.67
CA ALA A 55 15.08 -16.48 -13.17
C ALA A 55 13.73 -16.24 -12.47
N ARG A 56 13.63 -15.17 -11.67
CA ARG A 56 12.36 -14.76 -11.04
C ARG A 56 11.33 -14.32 -12.08
N VAL A 57 11.71 -13.56 -13.11
CA VAL A 57 10.80 -13.13 -14.19
C VAL A 57 10.32 -14.34 -15.00
N GLN A 58 11.19 -15.31 -15.30
CA GLN A 58 10.81 -16.56 -15.98
C GLN A 58 9.86 -17.39 -15.14
N HIS A 59 10.13 -17.55 -13.83
CA HIS A 59 9.21 -18.20 -12.91
C HIS A 59 7.86 -17.47 -12.87
N LEU A 60 7.88 -16.13 -12.82
CA LEU A 60 6.66 -15.35 -12.89
C LEU A 60 5.96 -15.53 -14.22
N LEU A 61 6.62 -15.48 -15.38
CA LEU A 61 5.99 -15.73 -16.68
C LEU A 61 5.38 -17.14 -16.77
N ALA A 62 6.04 -18.14 -16.22
CA ALA A 62 5.52 -19.51 -16.17
C ALA A 62 4.29 -19.63 -15.25
N THR A 63 4.23 -18.86 -14.17
CA THR A 63 3.14 -18.90 -13.17
C THR A 63 2.06 -17.83 -13.37
N ALA A 64 2.34 -16.80 -14.16
CA ALA A 64 1.47 -15.64 -14.39
C ALA A 64 0.60 -15.79 -15.64
N ALA A 65 0.47 -17.00 -16.18
CA ALA A 65 -0.53 -17.26 -17.19
C ALA A 65 -1.90 -16.94 -16.60
N VAL A 66 -2.50 -15.84 -17.08
CA VAL A 66 -3.93 -15.59 -16.91
C VAL A 66 -4.64 -16.76 -17.55
N ASP A 67 -5.58 -17.39 -16.84
CA ASP A 67 -6.36 -18.49 -17.39
C ASP A 67 -6.98 -18.04 -18.73
N GLY A 68 -6.70 -18.79 -19.81
CA GLY A 68 -7.23 -18.46 -21.13
C GLY A 68 -8.69 -18.91 -21.31
N ASP A 69 -9.23 -19.68 -20.37
CA ASP A 69 -10.59 -20.21 -20.43
C ASP A 69 -11.63 -19.13 -20.09
N LEU A 70 -12.46 -18.78 -21.06
CA LEU A 70 -13.57 -17.84 -20.85
C LEU A 70 -14.55 -18.35 -19.79
N ALA A 71 -14.75 -19.66 -19.63
CA ALA A 71 -15.66 -20.21 -18.64
C ALA A 71 -15.17 -19.97 -17.21
N HIS A 72 -13.85 -20.02 -16.97
CA HIS A 72 -13.24 -19.56 -15.72
C HIS A 72 -13.63 -18.11 -15.40
N TRP A 73 -13.44 -17.19 -16.35
CA TRP A 73 -13.72 -15.77 -16.15
C TRP A 73 -15.21 -15.46 -16.05
N LYS A 74 -16.10 -16.23 -16.68
CA LYS A 74 -17.54 -16.10 -16.50
C LYS A 74 -17.98 -16.48 -15.10
N ARG A 75 -17.45 -17.58 -14.53
CA ARG A 75 -17.68 -17.92 -13.12
C ARG A 75 -17.17 -16.83 -12.19
N LYS A 76 -15.97 -16.31 -12.47
CA LYS A 76 -15.38 -15.20 -11.71
C LYS A 76 -16.23 -13.91 -11.81
N ALA A 77 -16.70 -13.57 -13.00
CA ALA A 77 -17.61 -12.44 -13.23
C ALA A 77 -18.93 -12.61 -12.45
N HIS A 78 -19.46 -13.83 -12.37
CA HIS A 78 -20.63 -14.11 -11.57
C HIS A 78 -20.37 -13.84 -10.08
N TYR A 79 -19.39 -14.52 -9.48
CA TYR A 79 -19.17 -14.44 -8.03
C TYR A 79 -18.50 -13.14 -7.56
N ASP A 80 -17.46 -12.69 -8.25
CA ASP A 80 -16.63 -11.57 -7.78
C ASP A 80 -17.21 -10.21 -8.18
N VAL A 81 -18.11 -10.17 -9.17
CA VAL A 81 -18.65 -8.91 -9.72
C VAL A 81 -20.17 -8.85 -9.60
N TYR A 82 -20.89 -9.80 -10.17
CA TYR A 82 -22.35 -9.75 -10.15
C TYR A 82 -22.91 -9.99 -8.73
N ASP A 83 -22.54 -11.10 -8.08
CA ASP A 83 -22.98 -11.42 -6.73
C ASP A 83 -22.49 -10.38 -5.73
N ALA A 84 -21.26 -9.89 -5.90
CA ALA A 84 -20.71 -8.79 -5.11
C ALA A 84 -21.51 -7.49 -5.28
N CYS A 85 -21.92 -7.16 -6.50
CA CYS A 85 -22.78 -6.01 -6.77
C CYS A 85 -24.18 -6.19 -6.19
N TYR A 86 -24.75 -7.39 -6.30
CA TYR A 86 -26.14 -7.69 -5.95
C TYR A 86 -26.33 -7.95 -4.45
N ASN A 87 -25.60 -8.92 -3.89
CA ASN A 87 -25.64 -9.27 -2.47
C ASN A 87 -24.89 -8.24 -1.61
N GLY A 88 -24.11 -7.37 -2.27
CA GLY A 88 -23.17 -6.52 -1.58
C GLY A 88 -22.12 -7.40 -0.93
N CYS A 89 -21.82 -7.09 0.31
CA CYS A 89 -20.96 -7.93 1.11
C CYS A 89 -21.45 -7.97 2.56
N THR A 90 -21.22 -9.10 3.22
CA THR A 90 -21.49 -9.28 4.65
C THR A 90 -20.19 -9.07 5.41
N SER A 91 -20.01 -7.89 6.01
CA SER A 91 -18.88 -7.60 6.90
C SER A 91 -17.48 -7.55 6.25
N CYS A 92 -17.35 -6.99 5.05
CA CYS A 92 -16.04 -6.74 4.41
C CYS A 92 -15.35 -5.53 5.02
N ASP A 93 -14.04 -5.48 4.75
CA ASP A 93 -13.14 -4.39 5.14
C ASP A 93 -13.12 -3.21 4.14
N ASP A 94 -13.77 -3.33 2.98
CA ASP A 94 -13.82 -2.27 1.95
C ASP A 94 -15.27 -1.81 1.67
N PRO A 95 -15.65 -0.57 2.03
CA PRO A 95 -16.99 -0.05 1.72
C PRO A 95 -17.21 0.19 0.23
N ASN A 96 -16.16 0.20 -0.59
CA ASN A 96 -16.27 0.32 -2.04
C ASN A 96 -16.43 -1.03 -2.73
N PHE A 97 -16.43 -2.15 -2.02
CA PHE A 97 -16.50 -3.49 -2.62
C PHE A 97 -17.69 -3.65 -3.58
N ALA A 98 -18.91 -3.42 -3.08
CA ALA A 98 -20.12 -3.50 -3.89
C ALA A 98 -20.16 -2.43 -4.99
N PHE A 99 -19.65 -1.23 -4.69
CA PHE A 99 -19.63 -0.12 -5.65
C PHE A 99 -18.74 -0.39 -6.85
N ASN A 100 -17.52 -0.88 -6.60
CA ASN A 100 -16.58 -1.25 -7.64
C ASN A 100 -17.13 -2.40 -8.48
N ALA A 101 -17.71 -3.41 -7.83
CA ALA A 101 -18.37 -4.52 -8.51
C ALA A 101 -19.51 -4.04 -9.43
N CYS A 102 -20.43 -3.21 -8.91
CA CYS A 102 -21.52 -2.66 -9.72
C CYS A 102 -21.00 -1.76 -10.86
N LYS A 103 -19.98 -0.94 -10.60
CA LYS A 103 -19.33 -0.13 -11.64
C LYS A 103 -18.76 -1.00 -12.76
N THR A 104 -18.16 -2.14 -12.46
CA THR A 104 -17.66 -3.09 -13.47
C THR A 104 -18.82 -3.70 -14.27
N THR A 105 -19.95 -4.05 -13.64
CA THR A 105 -21.13 -4.51 -14.41
C THR A 105 -21.65 -3.44 -15.38
N ALA A 106 -21.67 -2.17 -14.96
CA ALA A 106 -22.11 -1.06 -15.81
C ALA A 106 -21.18 -0.75 -16.98
N GLN A 107 -19.92 -1.21 -16.94
CA GLN A 107 -18.99 -1.08 -18.06
C GLN A 107 -19.25 -2.09 -19.19
N ALA A 108 -20.01 -3.16 -18.92
CA ALA A 108 -20.36 -4.14 -19.93
C ALA A 108 -21.44 -3.58 -20.86
N ILE A 109 -21.06 -3.21 -22.09
CA ILE A 109 -21.98 -2.70 -23.10
C ILE A 109 -22.34 -3.82 -24.07
N VAL A 110 -23.54 -4.37 -23.93
CA VAL A 110 -24.09 -5.39 -24.84
C VAL A 110 -25.32 -4.81 -25.54
N LYS A 111 -25.35 -4.87 -26.87
CA LYS A 111 -26.45 -4.29 -27.66
C LYS A 111 -27.77 -4.96 -27.31
N GLY A 112 -28.75 -4.16 -26.87
CA GLY A 112 -30.10 -4.62 -26.55
C GLY A 112 -30.26 -5.34 -25.20
N VAL A 113 -29.21 -5.37 -24.36
CA VAL A 113 -29.24 -6.03 -23.05
C VAL A 113 -28.75 -5.05 -21.98
N VAL A 114 -29.50 -4.89 -20.90
CA VAL A 114 -29.07 -4.10 -19.73
C VAL A 114 -28.14 -4.97 -18.88
N CYS A 115 -26.89 -4.54 -18.72
CA CYS A 115 -25.89 -5.25 -17.90
C CYS A 115 -25.51 -4.50 -16.62
N ASP A 116 -26.09 -3.32 -16.36
CA ASP A 116 -25.83 -2.54 -15.15
C ASP A 116 -26.53 -3.18 -13.95
N GLY A 117 -25.75 -3.77 -13.05
CA GLY A 117 -26.25 -4.40 -11.84
C GLY A 117 -27.05 -3.47 -10.92
N ASN A 118 -26.79 -2.14 -10.97
CA ASN A 118 -27.58 -1.17 -10.20
C ASN A 118 -29.00 -1.00 -10.73
N LEU A 119 -29.28 -1.39 -11.98
CA LEU A 119 -30.63 -1.37 -12.57
C LEU A 119 -31.35 -2.71 -12.43
N MET A 120 -30.62 -3.77 -12.06
CA MET A 120 -31.09 -5.16 -12.05
C MET A 120 -31.25 -5.74 -10.64
N TRP A 121 -30.98 -4.95 -9.60
CA TRP A 121 -30.98 -5.39 -8.21
C TRP A 121 -32.33 -5.91 -7.69
N ASN A 122 -33.43 -5.63 -8.38
CA ASN A 122 -34.77 -6.09 -8.01
C ASN A 122 -35.36 -7.15 -8.95
N TRP A 123 -34.58 -7.65 -9.93
CA TRP A 123 -35.05 -8.69 -10.87
C TRP A 123 -35.21 -10.05 -10.17
N ARG A 124 -35.95 -11.01 -10.74
CA ARG A 124 -36.19 -12.35 -10.13
C ARG A 124 -34.99 -13.29 -10.26
N VAL A 125 -34.88 -14.30 -9.36
CA VAL A 125 -33.67 -15.16 -9.17
C VAL A 125 -33.23 -15.93 -10.43
N GLU A 126 -34.16 -16.51 -11.19
CA GLU A 126 -33.82 -17.70 -12.00
C GLU A 126 -32.79 -17.47 -13.11
N HIS A 127 -32.67 -16.29 -13.70
CA HIS A 127 -31.62 -15.98 -14.70
C HIS A 127 -31.19 -14.52 -14.61
N ARG A 128 -30.89 -14.08 -13.39
CA ARG A 128 -30.91 -12.67 -13.03
C ARG A 128 -29.81 -11.83 -13.72
N TYR A 129 -28.71 -12.44 -14.15
CA TYR A 129 -27.70 -11.80 -14.98
C TYR A 129 -27.52 -12.53 -16.31
N PRO A 130 -27.86 -11.91 -17.47
CA PRO A 130 -27.79 -12.56 -18.78
C PRO A 130 -26.38 -13.06 -19.11
N ASP A 131 -26.30 -14.24 -19.75
CA ASP A 131 -25.03 -14.83 -20.19
C ASP A 131 -24.17 -13.91 -21.11
N PRO A 132 -24.77 -13.11 -22.02
CA PRO A 132 -24.01 -12.10 -22.76
C PRO A 132 -23.33 -11.06 -21.87
N CYS A 133 -23.97 -10.63 -20.79
CA CYS A 133 -23.39 -9.70 -19.82
C CYS A 133 -22.25 -10.35 -19.04
N LEU A 134 -22.41 -11.61 -18.59
CA LEU A 134 -21.33 -12.36 -17.94
C LEU A 134 -20.10 -12.48 -18.85
N SER A 135 -20.31 -12.75 -20.14
CA SER A 135 -19.21 -12.88 -21.11
C SER A 135 -18.49 -11.54 -21.36
N ALA A 136 -19.24 -10.43 -21.37
CA ALA A 136 -18.67 -9.09 -21.47
C ALA A 136 -17.85 -8.72 -20.22
N VAL A 137 -18.41 -8.93 -19.01
CA VAL A 137 -17.69 -8.69 -17.74
C VAL A 137 -16.47 -9.60 -17.62
N ALA A 138 -16.57 -10.87 -18.03
CA ALA A 138 -15.44 -11.80 -18.05
C ALA A 138 -14.27 -11.27 -18.90
N THR A 139 -14.58 -10.67 -20.06
CA THR A 139 -13.57 -10.05 -20.94
C THR A 139 -12.91 -8.83 -20.28
N ILE A 140 -13.69 -8.00 -19.57
CA ILE A 140 -13.16 -6.87 -18.79
C ILE A 140 -12.21 -7.38 -17.70
N LEU A 141 -12.62 -8.38 -16.92
CA LEU A 141 -11.79 -8.96 -15.84
C LEU A 141 -10.49 -9.58 -16.38
N MET A 142 -10.57 -10.31 -17.49
CA MET A 142 -9.39 -10.88 -18.15
C MET A 142 -8.43 -9.77 -18.62
N GLY A 143 -8.97 -8.69 -19.20
CA GLY A 143 -8.20 -7.51 -19.60
C GLY A 143 -7.51 -6.82 -18.41
N GLU A 144 -8.24 -6.61 -17.30
CA GLU A 144 -7.66 -6.04 -16.08
C GLU A 144 -6.57 -6.93 -15.48
N ALA A 145 -6.77 -8.25 -15.45
CA ALA A 145 -5.78 -9.20 -14.97
C ALA A 145 -4.49 -9.12 -15.80
N LEU A 146 -4.61 -9.06 -17.13
CA LEU A 146 -3.49 -8.88 -18.04
C LEU A 146 -2.77 -7.53 -17.81
N GLU A 147 -3.50 -6.43 -17.64
CA GLU A 147 -2.90 -5.12 -17.37
C GLU A 147 -2.19 -5.06 -16.00
N ARG A 148 -2.77 -5.67 -14.96
CA ARG A 148 -2.11 -5.78 -13.63
C ARG A 148 -0.81 -6.56 -13.74
N LEU A 149 -0.77 -7.64 -14.52
CA LEU A 149 0.45 -8.38 -14.78
C LEU A 149 1.47 -7.54 -15.56
N LYS A 150 1.07 -6.89 -16.65
CA LYS A 150 1.96 -5.98 -17.40
C LYS A 150 2.54 -4.89 -16.50
N GLN A 151 1.73 -4.31 -15.62
CA GLN A 151 2.19 -3.28 -14.69
C GLN A 151 3.17 -3.84 -13.65
N SER A 152 2.92 -5.04 -13.11
CA SER A 152 3.86 -5.75 -12.25
C SER A 152 5.20 -5.99 -12.95
N TYR A 153 5.18 -6.44 -14.22
CA TYR A 153 6.39 -6.60 -15.02
C TYR A 153 7.13 -5.28 -15.22
N ARG A 154 6.43 -4.19 -15.57
CA ARG A 154 7.05 -2.86 -15.72
C ARG A 154 7.75 -2.40 -14.42
N ASN A 155 7.11 -2.61 -13.27
CA ASN A 155 7.70 -2.29 -11.97
C ASN A 155 8.94 -3.15 -11.70
N GLN A 156 8.91 -4.43 -12.08
CA GLN A 156 10.08 -5.31 -11.96
C GLN A 156 11.21 -4.89 -12.89
N TYR A 157 10.94 -4.56 -14.16
CA TYR A 157 11.92 -4.01 -15.10
C TYR A 157 12.60 -2.75 -14.53
N GLY A 158 11.82 -1.87 -13.88
CA GLY A 158 12.37 -0.72 -13.16
C GLY A 158 13.35 -1.12 -12.06
N LEU A 159 13.05 -2.19 -11.30
CA LEU A 159 13.96 -2.73 -10.29
C LEU A 159 15.25 -3.30 -10.92
N ILE A 160 15.16 -4.03 -12.04
CA ILE A 160 16.33 -4.56 -12.75
C ILE A 160 17.25 -3.42 -13.18
N ALA A 161 16.69 -2.42 -13.85
CA ALA A 161 17.44 -1.25 -14.31
C ALA A 161 18.14 -0.55 -13.14
N LEU A 162 17.45 -0.42 -11.99
CA LEU A 162 18.03 0.16 -10.78
C LEU A 162 19.17 -0.68 -10.23
N THR A 163 19.05 -2.01 -10.19
CA THR A 163 20.12 -2.91 -9.71
C THR A 163 21.37 -2.87 -10.59
N VAL A 164 21.21 -2.79 -11.92
CA VAL A 164 22.33 -2.68 -12.86
C VAL A 164 23.08 -1.36 -12.63
N VAL A 165 22.36 -0.24 -12.51
CA VAL A 165 22.96 1.07 -12.22
C VAL A 165 23.65 1.06 -10.85
N ALA A 166 23.03 0.47 -9.83
CA ALA A 166 23.63 0.33 -8.51
C ALA A 166 24.92 -0.51 -8.53
N GLY A 167 24.95 -1.60 -9.30
CA GLY A 167 26.15 -2.43 -9.49
C GLY A 167 27.31 -1.66 -10.14
N LEU A 168 27.01 -0.86 -11.17
CA LEU A 168 28.02 0.00 -11.82
C LEU A 168 28.57 1.07 -10.85
N LEU A 169 27.70 1.70 -10.07
CA LEU A 169 28.11 2.69 -9.06
C LEU A 169 28.95 2.06 -7.95
N ALA A 170 28.58 0.85 -7.49
CA ALA A 170 29.34 0.10 -6.51
C ALA A 170 30.75 -0.26 -7.03
N GLY A 171 30.84 -0.76 -8.27
CA GLY A 171 32.13 -1.06 -8.91
C GLY A 171 33.03 0.19 -9.03
N LEU A 172 32.45 1.34 -9.39
CA LEU A 172 33.18 2.61 -9.46
C LEU A 172 33.66 3.07 -8.07
N LEU A 173 32.86 2.87 -7.04
CA LEU A 173 33.22 3.19 -5.66
C LEU A 173 34.37 2.31 -5.15
N VAL A 174 34.32 1.00 -5.39
CA VAL A 174 35.40 0.06 -5.07
C VAL A 174 36.70 0.45 -5.80
N TYR A 175 36.62 0.73 -7.10
CA TYR A 175 37.77 1.19 -7.88
C TYR A 175 38.42 2.45 -7.26
N LYS A 176 37.62 3.43 -6.84
CA LYS A 176 38.12 4.64 -6.17
C LYS A 176 38.78 4.33 -4.84
N LEU A 177 38.19 3.45 -4.02
CA LEU A 177 38.77 3.05 -2.73
C LEU A 177 40.11 2.34 -2.90
N VAL A 178 40.21 1.37 -3.81
CA VAL A 178 41.46 0.64 -4.06
C VAL A 178 42.53 1.57 -4.61
N ARG A 179 42.18 2.48 -5.53
CA ARG A 179 43.11 3.48 -6.05
C ARG A 179 43.60 4.44 -4.97
N CYS A 180 42.73 4.89 -4.07
CA CYS A 180 43.11 5.71 -2.92
C CYS A 180 44.05 4.95 -1.96
N ALA A 181 43.80 3.67 -1.72
CA ALA A 181 44.65 2.83 -0.88
C ALA A 181 46.06 2.65 -1.49
N ALA A 182 46.14 2.44 -2.81
CA ALA A 182 47.39 2.25 -3.53
C ALA A 182 48.22 3.53 -3.76
N MET A 183 47.65 4.72 -3.58
CA MET A 183 48.39 5.98 -3.70
C MET A 183 49.32 6.21 -2.52
N THR A 184 50.58 6.54 -2.83
CA THR A 184 51.59 6.96 -1.84
C THR A 184 51.18 8.26 -1.13
N PRO A 185 51.66 8.51 0.10
CA PRO A 185 51.31 9.71 0.86
C PRO A 185 51.60 11.03 0.12
N ALA A 186 52.64 11.06 -0.71
CA ALA A 186 53.01 12.21 -1.53
C ALA A 186 51.96 12.54 -2.60
N GLN A 187 51.46 11.52 -3.32
CA GLN A 187 50.38 11.70 -4.30
C GLN A 187 49.05 12.07 -3.65
N ARG A 188 48.74 11.52 -2.46
CA ARG A 188 47.54 11.92 -1.69
C ARG A 188 47.52 13.41 -1.34
N ARG A 189 48.69 14.01 -1.08
CA ARG A 189 48.80 15.46 -0.82
C ARG A 189 48.54 16.29 -2.10
N ALA A 190 49.08 15.86 -3.23
CA ALA A 190 48.84 16.51 -4.52
C ALA A 190 47.35 16.45 -4.93
N ASP A 191 46.70 15.28 -4.82
CA ASP A 191 45.28 15.13 -5.17
C ASP A 191 44.32 15.81 -4.20
N ARG A 192 44.64 15.88 -2.90
CA ARG A 192 43.85 16.69 -1.95
C ARG A 192 43.86 18.16 -2.34
N SER A 193 44.96 18.68 -2.87
CA SER A 193 45.04 20.07 -3.31
C SER A 193 44.18 20.34 -4.56
N SER A 194 44.12 19.40 -5.51
CA SER A 194 43.31 19.52 -6.74
C SER A 194 41.80 19.37 -6.45
N LEU A 195 41.42 18.44 -5.57
CA LEU A 195 40.05 18.27 -5.09
C LEU A 195 39.58 19.47 -4.27
N ALA A 196 40.42 20.03 -3.40
CA ALA A 196 40.08 21.25 -2.65
C ALA A 196 39.84 22.44 -3.57
N GLN A 197 40.61 22.58 -4.65
CA GLN A 197 40.38 23.61 -5.67
C GLN A 197 39.08 23.37 -6.46
N SER A 198 38.80 22.13 -6.82
CA SER A 198 37.59 21.74 -7.57
C SER A 198 36.33 21.90 -6.73
N ALA A 199 36.38 21.51 -5.45
CA ALA A 199 35.31 21.72 -4.48
C ALA A 199 35.05 23.22 -4.23
N LYS A 200 36.11 24.05 -4.16
CA LYS A 200 35.96 25.52 -4.11
C LYS A 200 35.28 26.07 -5.37
N LYS A 201 35.60 25.55 -6.57
CA LYS A 201 34.92 25.94 -7.82
C LYS A 201 33.44 25.51 -7.83
N LEU A 202 33.13 24.28 -7.44
CA LEU A 202 31.75 23.76 -7.35
C LEU A 202 30.92 24.49 -6.30
N ALA A 203 31.49 24.79 -5.13
CA ALA A 203 30.81 25.58 -4.09
C ALA A 203 30.53 27.01 -4.57
N LYS A 204 31.46 27.64 -5.29
CA LYS A 204 31.24 28.95 -5.92
C LYS A 204 30.17 28.90 -7.01
N SER A 205 30.15 27.87 -7.88
CA SER A 205 29.10 27.73 -8.91
C SER A 205 27.73 27.41 -8.31
N ALA A 206 27.66 26.59 -7.25
CA ALA A 206 26.43 26.30 -6.52
C ALA A 206 25.89 27.55 -5.79
N ALA A 207 26.77 28.34 -5.16
CA ALA A 207 26.40 29.62 -4.55
C ALA A 207 25.92 30.64 -5.59
N LYS A 208 26.56 30.71 -6.77
CA LYS A 208 26.13 31.56 -7.89
C LYS A 208 24.78 31.10 -8.47
N ALA A 209 24.55 29.79 -8.62
CA ALA A 209 23.27 29.23 -9.06
C ALA A 209 22.14 29.48 -8.04
N ARG A 210 22.42 29.45 -6.74
CA ARG A 210 21.46 29.84 -5.68
C ARG A 210 21.13 31.33 -5.70
N ARG A 211 22.07 32.21 -6.07
CA ARG A 211 21.82 33.67 -6.24
C ARG A 211 21.09 34.01 -7.55
N ALA A 212 21.31 33.25 -8.61
CA ALA A 212 20.66 33.45 -9.91
C ALA A 212 19.22 32.89 -9.99
N GLY A 213 18.83 31.99 -9.07
CA GLY A 213 17.52 31.33 -9.07
C GLY A 213 16.36 32.10 -8.43
N LYS A 214 16.51 33.40 -8.12
CA LYS A 214 15.43 34.23 -7.52
C LYS A 214 14.72 35.14 -8.53
N SER A 215 14.99 35.01 -9.83
CA SER A 215 14.31 35.79 -10.86
C SER A 215 14.11 34.99 -12.13
N SER A 216 12.95 35.17 -12.76
CA SER A 216 12.49 34.61 -14.03
C SER A 216 11.96 33.17 -14.01
N GLY A 217 10.67 33.05 -14.33
CA GLY A 217 10.03 31.81 -14.71
C GLY A 217 10.37 31.41 -16.15
N GLY A 218 9.98 30.18 -16.50
CA GLY A 218 9.91 29.72 -17.88
C GLY A 218 10.94 28.65 -18.26
N GLY A 219 10.46 27.42 -18.46
CA GLY A 219 10.96 26.44 -19.45
C GLY A 219 12.31 25.74 -19.20
N GLY A 220 12.34 24.41 -19.36
CA GLY A 220 13.62 23.72 -19.69
C GLY A 220 13.92 22.37 -19.02
N GLY A 221 13.16 21.34 -19.40
CA GLY A 221 13.44 19.89 -19.56
C GLY A 221 14.58 19.09 -18.89
N GLY A 222 15.71 19.63 -18.42
CA GLY A 222 16.93 18.83 -18.27
C GLY A 222 17.37 18.36 -16.88
N LYS A 223 16.83 18.94 -15.79
CA LYS A 223 17.38 18.75 -14.42
C LYS A 223 16.51 17.91 -13.48
N LYS A 224 15.49 17.22 -14.00
CA LYS A 224 14.48 16.53 -13.17
C LYS A 224 14.91 15.16 -12.63
N LEU A 225 15.94 14.50 -13.18
CA LEU A 225 16.26 13.12 -12.79
C LEU A 225 17.00 13.00 -11.45
N PHE A 226 17.91 13.93 -11.13
CA PHE A 226 18.77 13.82 -9.93
C PHE A 226 18.09 14.32 -8.64
N THR A 227 17.20 15.31 -8.74
CA THR A 227 16.40 15.82 -7.62
C THR A 227 15.29 14.84 -7.20
N ALA A 228 14.81 14.01 -8.13
CA ALA A 228 13.84 12.95 -7.83
C ALA A 228 14.44 11.85 -6.94
N LEU A 229 15.72 11.50 -7.13
CA LEU A 229 16.39 10.45 -6.35
C LEU A 229 16.69 10.87 -4.90
N LEU A 230 17.02 12.15 -4.67
CA LEU A 230 17.24 12.71 -3.32
C LEU A 230 15.93 13.05 -2.59
N GLY A 231 14.84 13.33 -3.32
CA GLY A 231 13.50 13.52 -2.75
C GLY A 231 12.92 12.24 -2.12
N LEU A 232 13.30 11.07 -2.63
CA LEU A 232 12.86 9.76 -2.13
C LEU A 232 13.43 9.41 -0.73
N LEU A 233 14.55 10.00 -0.31
CA LEU A 233 15.18 9.73 0.99
C LEU A 233 14.95 10.83 2.03
N GLY A 234 14.58 12.05 1.62
CA GLY A 234 14.46 13.22 2.50
C GLY A 234 13.06 13.57 3.02
N ALA A 235 12.00 12.93 2.51
CA ALA A 235 10.61 13.38 2.72
C ALA A 235 9.84 12.69 3.88
N SER A 236 10.52 12.08 4.87
CA SER A 236 9.86 11.22 5.87
C SER A 236 9.60 11.83 7.26
N ARG A 237 9.70 13.16 7.45
CA ARG A 237 9.48 13.80 8.78
C ARG A 237 8.34 14.80 8.88
N GLY A 238 7.57 15.02 7.81
CA GLY A 238 6.30 15.72 7.94
C GLY A 238 5.29 14.78 8.60
N ALA A 239 4.66 15.21 9.70
CA ALA A 239 3.52 14.52 10.28
C ALA A 239 2.45 14.36 9.19
N LYS A 240 2.41 13.19 8.55
CA LYS A 240 1.34 12.85 7.60
C LYS A 240 0.05 13.01 8.39
N ALA A 241 -0.85 13.87 7.91
CA ALA A 241 -2.20 13.93 8.44
C ALA A 241 -2.69 12.49 8.57
N ALA A 242 -2.93 12.05 9.80
CA ALA A 242 -3.27 10.66 10.05
C ALA A 242 -4.54 10.34 9.24
N ASN A 243 -4.39 9.47 8.25
CA ASN A 243 -5.45 9.13 7.32
C ASN A 243 -6.59 8.50 8.11
N ILE A 244 -7.78 9.08 7.97
CA ILE A 244 -9.02 8.46 8.42
C ILE A 244 -9.42 7.43 7.37
N TYR A 245 -9.72 6.21 7.80
CA TYR A 245 -10.10 5.11 6.90
C TYR A 245 -11.20 4.24 7.52
N PRO A 246 -12.06 3.61 6.68
CA PRO A 246 -13.04 2.65 7.16
C PRO A 246 -12.34 1.38 7.66
N CYS A 247 -12.79 0.84 8.79
CA CYS A 247 -12.30 -0.41 9.34
C CYS A 247 -13.46 -1.26 9.86
N ALA A 248 -13.38 -2.58 9.74
CA ALA A 248 -14.37 -3.50 10.29
C ALA A 248 -13.81 -4.27 11.50
N GLY A 249 -14.70 -4.85 12.31
CA GLY A 249 -14.34 -5.76 13.40
C GLY A 249 -13.67 -5.13 14.63
N ARG A 250 -13.54 -3.80 14.68
CA ARG A 250 -13.00 -3.08 15.86
C ARG A 250 -14.04 -2.83 16.95
N GLU A 251 -15.27 -2.57 16.52
CA GLU A 251 -16.44 -2.35 17.38
C GLU A 251 -17.52 -3.36 17.00
N PRO A 252 -18.44 -3.71 17.92
CA PRO A 252 -19.56 -4.57 17.58
C PRO A 252 -20.43 -3.93 16.50
N ALA A 253 -20.96 -4.76 15.61
CA ALA A 253 -21.94 -4.33 14.62
C ALA A 253 -23.18 -3.74 15.31
N TRP A 254 -23.80 -2.76 14.67
CA TRP A 254 -25.02 -2.11 15.15
C TRP A 254 -26.18 -2.38 14.20
N TYR A 255 -27.35 -2.68 14.77
CA TYR A 255 -28.56 -3.01 14.03
C TYR A 255 -29.68 -2.07 14.46
N GLN A 256 -30.36 -1.46 13.49
CA GLN A 256 -31.63 -0.79 13.72
C GLN A 256 -32.71 -1.42 12.85
N PHE A 257 -33.70 -2.01 13.51
CA PHE A 257 -34.83 -2.64 12.84
C PHE A 257 -35.91 -1.61 12.53
N PHE A 258 -36.64 -1.87 11.45
CA PHE A 258 -37.73 -1.02 10.99
C PHE A 258 -38.81 -1.85 10.29
N ALA A 259 -40.02 -1.32 10.23
CA ALA A 259 -41.11 -1.93 9.49
C ALA A 259 -42.08 -0.88 8.95
N THR A 260 -42.84 -1.21 7.91
CA THR A 260 -43.99 -0.42 7.48
C THR A 260 -45.05 -0.37 8.59
N PRO A 261 -45.97 0.61 8.61
CA PRO A 261 -46.99 0.73 9.65
C PRO A 261 -47.88 -0.51 9.80
N ASP A 262 -48.13 -1.22 8.69
CA ASP A 262 -48.88 -2.48 8.62
C ASP A 262 -48.03 -3.74 8.90
N GLY A 263 -46.70 -3.58 9.05
CA GLY A 263 -45.77 -4.67 9.30
C GLY A 263 -45.50 -5.59 8.10
N ALA A 264 -45.99 -5.25 6.91
CA ALA A 264 -45.83 -6.06 5.71
C ALA A 264 -44.36 -6.16 5.26
N ILE A 265 -43.66 -5.02 5.23
CA ILE A 265 -42.22 -4.96 4.96
C ILE A 265 -41.50 -4.66 6.26
N ALA A 266 -40.62 -5.57 6.65
CA ALA A 266 -39.70 -5.40 7.76
C ALA A 266 -38.27 -5.40 7.23
N GLY A 267 -37.39 -4.66 7.90
CA GLY A 267 -36.00 -4.55 7.50
C GLY A 267 -35.08 -4.16 8.63
N VAL A 268 -33.79 -4.09 8.30
CA VAL A 268 -32.72 -3.75 9.21
C VAL A 268 -31.70 -2.86 8.51
N VAL A 269 -31.26 -1.82 9.21
CA VAL A 269 -30.04 -1.08 8.88
C VAL A 269 -28.91 -1.69 9.68
N HIS A 270 -27.97 -2.33 8.99
CA HIS A 270 -26.80 -2.97 9.57
C HIS A 270 -25.56 -2.12 9.33
N GLY A 271 -24.93 -1.61 10.39
CA GLY A 271 -23.63 -0.96 10.33
C GLY A 271 -22.56 -1.85 10.94
N TRP A 272 -21.44 -2.04 10.24
CA TRP A 272 -20.29 -2.83 10.73
C TRP A 272 -18.94 -2.10 10.58
N PHE A 273 -18.93 -0.96 9.91
CA PHE A 273 -17.74 -0.14 9.75
C PHE A 273 -17.61 0.88 10.88
N SER A 274 -16.36 1.11 11.26
CA SER A 274 -15.95 2.21 12.11
C SER A 274 -15.05 3.17 11.33
N GLU A 275 -15.01 4.42 11.75
CA GLU A 275 -14.04 5.40 11.27
C GLU A 275 -12.76 5.24 12.09
N CYS A 276 -11.76 4.58 11.52
CA CYS A 276 -10.48 4.36 12.17
C CYS A 276 -9.45 5.42 11.81
N ARG A 277 -8.50 5.61 12.72
CA ARG A 277 -7.33 6.47 12.52
C ARG A 277 -6.09 5.79 13.07
N ASP A 278 -5.02 5.79 12.28
CA ASP A 278 -3.71 5.36 12.74
C ASP A 278 -3.06 6.47 13.56
N ARG A 279 -2.88 6.23 14.86
CA ARG A 279 -2.14 7.10 15.76
C ARG A 279 -0.80 6.46 16.10
N ARG A 280 0.28 7.21 15.93
CA ARG A 280 1.61 6.75 16.33
C ARG A 280 1.86 7.13 17.79
N ASP A 281 1.80 6.14 18.67
CA ASP A 281 2.13 6.33 20.08
C ASP A 281 3.60 5.98 20.29
N CYS A 282 4.38 6.99 20.64
CA CYS A 282 5.81 6.87 20.87
C CYS A 282 6.11 6.96 22.37
N THR A 283 6.76 5.92 22.90
CA THR A 283 7.29 5.93 24.26
C THR A 283 8.79 6.14 24.18
N LYS A 284 9.27 7.21 24.84
CA LYS A 284 10.69 7.54 24.91
C LYS A 284 11.30 6.80 26.10
N SER A 285 12.25 5.91 25.84
CA SER A 285 13.04 5.22 26.87
C SER A 285 14.45 5.78 26.87
N CYS A 286 14.87 6.39 27.97
CA CYS A 286 16.20 6.98 28.13
C CYS A 286 17.06 6.11 29.04
N ARG A 287 18.32 5.87 28.65
CA ARG A 287 19.32 5.20 29.47
C ARG A 287 20.60 6.00 29.50
N ASN A 288 21.22 6.12 30.67
CA ASN A 288 22.53 6.73 30.80
C ASN A 288 23.60 5.76 30.29
N VAL A 289 24.26 6.12 29.20
CA VAL A 289 25.41 5.38 28.67
C VAL A 289 26.65 6.14 29.12
N CYS A 290 27.43 5.52 30.01
CA CYS A 290 28.68 6.09 30.49
C CYS A 290 29.86 5.49 29.73
N SER A 291 30.79 6.35 29.32
CA SER A 291 32.08 5.97 28.75
C SER A 291 33.19 6.57 29.60
N THR A 292 34.18 5.76 29.95
CA THR A 292 35.40 6.23 30.61
C THR A 292 36.44 6.50 29.54
N ASN A 293 37.05 7.68 29.55
CA ASN A 293 38.15 7.99 28.65
C ASN A 293 39.49 7.42 29.18
N SER A 294 40.55 7.50 28.38
CA SER A 294 41.90 7.03 28.75
C SER A 294 42.51 7.76 29.96
N SER A 295 41.98 8.93 30.34
CA SER A 295 42.42 9.67 31.53
C SER A 295 41.61 9.29 32.80
N GLY A 296 40.82 8.21 32.77
CA GLY A 296 39.97 7.79 33.88
C GLY A 296 38.73 8.64 34.14
N SER A 297 38.48 9.68 33.31
CA SER A 297 37.29 10.53 33.44
C SER A 297 36.06 9.83 32.87
N ARG A 298 35.05 9.61 33.74
CA ARG A 298 33.77 9.01 33.37
C ARG A 298 32.83 10.10 32.85
N THR A 299 32.43 9.98 31.59
CA THR A 299 31.43 10.86 30.98
C THR A 299 30.15 10.04 30.72
N CYS A 300 29.02 10.49 31.26
CA CYS A 300 27.72 9.87 31.03
C CYS A 300 26.90 10.71 30.06
N LYS A 301 26.33 10.07 29.05
CA LYS A 301 25.39 10.70 28.12
C LYS A 301 24.07 9.97 28.21
N GLU A 302 22.99 10.72 28.39
CA GLU A 302 21.65 10.18 28.28
C GLU A 302 21.40 9.82 26.80
N LYS A 303 21.20 8.53 26.52
CA LYS A 303 20.82 8.05 25.20
C LYS A 303 19.35 7.64 25.27
N CYS A 304 18.51 8.41 24.59
CA CYS A 304 17.10 8.10 24.46
C CYS A 304 16.82 7.34 23.17
N THR A 305 16.04 6.27 23.28
CA THR A 305 15.48 5.52 22.17
C THR A 305 13.97 5.76 22.17
N GLU A 306 13.41 6.08 21.02
CA GLU A 306 11.99 6.27 20.86
C GLU A 306 11.38 5.00 20.26
N ASN A 307 10.57 4.31 21.06
CA ASN A 307 9.84 3.14 20.62
C ASN A 307 8.44 3.58 20.23
N CYS A 308 8.19 3.67 18.93
CA CYS A 308 6.89 4.04 18.40
C CYS A 308 6.10 2.80 17.96
N LYS A 309 4.87 2.68 18.43
CA LYS A 309 3.88 1.74 17.91
C LYS A 309 2.76 2.49 17.20
N THR A 310 2.23 1.93 16.12
CA THR A 310 0.99 2.42 15.52
C THR A 310 -0.17 1.77 16.25
N VAL A 311 -1.03 2.58 16.85
CA VAL A 311 -2.26 2.19 17.52
C VAL A 311 -3.42 2.67 16.64
N VAL A 312 -4.39 1.79 16.39
CA VAL A 312 -5.61 2.14 15.67
C VAL A 312 -6.63 2.63 16.69
N THR A 313 -7.11 3.86 16.53
CA THR A 313 -8.17 4.45 17.36
C THR A 313 -9.46 4.58 16.55
N VAL A 314 -10.60 4.29 17.17
CA VAL A 314 -11.92 4.44 16.57
C VAL A 314 -12.46 5.85 16.89
N GLU A 315 -12.69 6.66 15.86
CA GLU A 315 -13.25 8.01 15.96
C GLU A 315 -14.78 7.99 15.88
N ARG A 316 -15.35 7.10 15.06
CA ARG A 316 -16.80 6.86 14.97
C ARG A 316 -17.13 5.39 14.94
N THR A 317 -18.11 5.00 15.75
CA THR A 317 -18.57 3.61 15.85
C THR A 317 -19.64 3.30 14.80
N PRO A 318 -19.96 2.02 14.53
CA PRO A 318 -21.00 1.64 13.56
C PRO A 318 -22.37 2.24 13.88
N LYS A 319 -22.66 2.45 15.17
CA LYS A 319 -23.89 3.10 15.65
C LYS A 319 -24.11 4.49 15.04
N VAL A 320 -23.05 5.31 14.98
CA VAL A 320 -23.13 6.68 14.43
C VAL A 320 -23.55 6.68 12.95
N PHE A 321 -23.08 5.68 12.20
CA PHE A 321 -23.45 5.51 10.79
C PHE A 321 -24.89 5.07 10.61
N VAL A 322 -25.36 4.13 11.43
CA VAL A 322 -26.77 3.69 11.44
C VAL A 322 -27.70 4.85 11.82
N GLU A 323 -27.40 5.59 12.89
CA GLU A 323 -28.20 6.74 13.34
C GLU A 323 -28.33 7.84 12.28
N ARG A 324 -27.34 8.01 11.41
CA ARG A 324 -27.40 8.96 10.28
C ARG A 324 -28.39 8.52 9.20
N VAL A 325 -28.59 7.22 9.01
CA VAL A 325 -29.48 6.66 7.98
C VAL A 325 -30.91 6.53 8.48
N VAL A 326 -31.12 6.36 9.79
CA VAL A 326 -32.45 6.22 10.40
C VAL A 326 -33.46 7.30 9.99
N PRO A 327 -33.14 8.62 10.03
CA PRO A 327 -34.08 9.65 9.58
C PRO A 327 -34.51 9.50 8.12
N LYS A 328 -33.63 9.01 7.25
CA LYS A 328 -33.93 8.77 5.82
C LYS A 328 -34.86 7.57 5.65
N VAL A 329 -34.66 6.52 6.43
CA VAL A 329 -35.55 5.35 6.46
C VAL A 329 -36.94 5.76 6.95
N LYS A 330 -37.03 6.62 7.99
CA LYS A 330 -38.30 7.19 8.46
C LYS A 330 -38.97 8.05 7.39
N ALA A 331 -38.21 8.85 6.63
CA ALA A 331 -38.73 9.64 5.52
C ALA A 331 -39.34 8.78 4.40
N CYS A 332 -38.93 7.51 4.26
CA CYS A 332 -39.55 6.53 3.37
C CYS A 332 -40.82 5.86 3.93
N GLY A 333 -41.32 6.31 5.09
CA GLY A 333 -42.57 5.84 5.69
C GLY A 333 -42.42 4.65 6.65
N PHE A 334 -41.20 4.23 6.97
CA PHE A 334 -40.95 3.14 7.92
C PHE A 334 -40.90 3.62 9.37
N GLN A 335 -41.39 2.80 10.27
CA GLN A 335 -41.31 2.98 11.72
C GLN A 335 -40.13 2.18 12.27
N MET A 336 -39.35 2.77 13.17
CA MET A 336 -38.30 2.03 13.88
C MET A 336 -38.94 1.06 14.86
N ARG A 337 -38.42 -0.16 14.93
CA ARG A 337 -38.92 -1.23 15.80
C ARG A 337 -37.75 -1.86 16.54
N ASP A 338 -38.08 -2.57 17.62
CA ASP A 338 -37.16 -3.53 18.21
C ASP A 338 -36.98 -4.74 17.28
N ALA A 339 -36.03 -5.60 17.60
CA ALA A 339 -35.71 -6.76 16.79
C ALA A 339 -36.96 -7.63 16.53
N PRO A 340 -37.27 -7.98 15.28
CA PRO A 340 -38.42 -8.82 14.97
C PRO A 340 -38.19 -10.26 15.44
N ASP A 341 -39.24 -10.90 15.95
CA ASP A 341 -39.20 -12.30 16.36
C ASP A 341 -38.95 -13.21 15.14
N GLY A 342 -37.72 -13.71 15.00
CA GLY A 342 -37.38 -14.86 14.14
C GLY A 342 -37.48 -14.67 12.63
N LYS A 343 -37.78 -13.47 12.10
CA LYS A 343 -37.82 -13.24 10.65
C LYS A 343 -36.42 -13.07 10.07
N GLN A 344 -36.07 -13.89 9.07
CA GLN A 344 -34.85 -13.70 8.29
C GLN A 344 -34.97 -12.44 7.42
N LEU A 345 -34.20 -11.40 7.75
CA LEU A 345 -34.08 -10.19 6.97
C LEU A 345 -32.89 -10.31 6.01
N ALA A 346 -33.09 -11.02 4.90
CA ALA A 346 -31.99 -11.44 4.03
C ALA A 346 -31.83 -10.59 2.76
N THR A 347 -32.88 -9.91 2.28
CA THR A 347 -32.83 -9.30 0.96
C THR A 347 -32.22 -7.91 1.03
N ARG A 348 -31.01 -7.74 0.49
CA ARG A 348 -30.35 -6.43 0.39
C ARG A 348 -31.13 -5.49 -0.52
N VAL A 349 -31.28 -4.23 -0.10
CA VAL A 349 -31.69 -3.13 -0.98
C VAL A 349 -30.49 -2.72 -1.82
N GLY A 350 -30.45 -3.14 -3.08
CA GLY A 350 -29.26 -3.09 -3.91
C GLY A 350 -28.96 -1.71 -4.49
N ASN A 351 -28.40 -0.82 -3.67
CA ASN A 351 -27.74 0.41 -4.14
C ASN A 351 -26.36 0.49 -3.48
N ALA A 352 -25.30 0.32 -4.25
CA ALA A 352 -23.93 0.34 -3.74
C ALA A 352 -23.48 1.69 -3.15
N GLY A 353 -24.21 2.77 -3.45
CA GLY A 353 -24.04 4.07 -2.80
C GLY A 353 -24.42 4.04 -1.32
N ILE A 354 -25.27 3.11 -0.88
CA ILE A 354 -25.61 2.97 0.54
C ILE A 354 -24.37 2.54 1.34
N GLU A 355 -23.70 1.46 0.91
CA GLU A 355 -22.48 0.99 1.58
C GLU A 355 -21.33 1.98 1.44
N ARG A 356 -21.13 2.55 0.25
CA ARG A 356 -20.01 3.46 -0.02
C ARG A 356 -20.11 4.77 0.77
N ASN A 357 -21.30 5.36 0.83
CA ASN A 357 -21.47 6.72 1.36
C ASN A 357 -21.91 6.75 2.82
N HIS A 358 -22.69 5.75 3.25
CA HIS A 358 -23.23 5.70 4.61
C HIS A 358 -22.60 4.61 5.46
N TRP A 359 -21.80 3.71 4.88
CA TRP A 359 -21.12 2.61 5.58
C TRP A 359 -22.08 1.69 6.35
N VAL A 360 -23.28 1.51 5.79
CA VAL A 360 -24.29 0.59 6.27
C VAL A 360 -24.83 -0.25 5.12
N ARG A 361 -25.55 -1.33 5.45
CA ARG A 361 -26.35 -2.13 4.53
C ARG A 361 -27.80 -2.05 4.98
N ILE A 362 -28.70 -1.85 4.03
CA ILE A 362 -30.14 -1.94 4.27
C ILE A 362 -30.63 -3.27 3.72
N SER A 363 -31.34 -4.03 4.54
CA SER A 363 -31.94 -5.31 4.16
C SER A 363 -33.41 -5.35 4.54
N VAL A 364 -34.22 -6.02 3.74
CA VAL A 364 -35.67 -6.19 3.92
C VAL A 364 -36.05 -7.67 3.81
N ASN A 365 -37.20 -8.06 4.37
CA ASN A 365 -37.76 -9.40 4.24
C ASN A 365 -38.21 -9.72 2.80
N GLY A 366 -38.63 -8.72 2.04
CA GLY A 366 -39.03 -8.86 0.64
C GLY A 366 -39.00 -7.51 -0.08
N LEU A 367 -38.86 -7.55 -1.41
CA LEU A 367 -38.92 -6.35 -2.25
C LEU A 367 -40.37 -5.96 -2.60
N ASN A 368 -41.32 -6.87 -2.35
CA ASN A 368 -42.70 -6.76 -2.74
C ASN A 368 -43.67 -7.40 -1.75
N VAL A 369 -44.79 -6.72 -1.53
CA VAL A 369 -45.94 -7.16 -0.74
C VAL A 369 -47.12 -7.43 -1.65
N THR A 370 -47.33 -6.55 -2.64
CA THR A 370 -48.57 -6.52 -3.43
C THR A 370 -48.49 -7.40 -4.68
N ARG A 371 -47.39 -7.30 -5.43
CA ARG A 371 -47.24 -7.96 -6.73
C ARG A 371 -45.86 -8.58 -6.89
N ALA A 372 -45.83 -9.83 -7.38
CA ALA A 372 -44.61 -10.62 -7.51
C ALA A 372 -43.54 -9.99 -8.45
N ASP A 373 -43.97 -9.08 -9.34
CA ASP A 373 -43.19 -8.45 -10.41
C ASP A 373 -42.86 -6.98 -10.18
N GLU A 374 -43.37 -6.35 -9.12
CA GLU A 374 -43.17 -4.92 -8.85
C GLU A 374 -42.48 -4.70 -7.50
N THR A 375 -41.51 -3.80 -7.45
CA THR A 375 -40.88 -3.38 -6.18
C THR A 375 -41.76 -2.34 -5.49
N ASP A 376 -42.02 -2.53 -4.20
CA ASP A 376 -42.82 -1.57 -3.44
C ASP A 376 -42.19 -0.17 -3.43
N LYS A 377 -43.03 0.86 -3.52
CA LYS A 377 -42.59 2.27 -3.55
C LYS A 377 -41.73 2.64 -2.33
N ALA A 378 -42.07 2.08 -1.17
CA ALA A 378 -41.30 2.28 0.06
C ALA A 378 -39.87 1.70 -0.06
N VAL A 379 -39.72 0.53 -0.69
CA VAL A 379 -38.41 -0.10 -0.92
C VAL A 379 -37.62 0.66 -2.00
N MET A 380 -38.29 1.16 -3.05
CA MET A 380 -37.67 2.07 -4.02
C MET A 380 -37.15 3.36 -3.37
N CYS A 381 -37.86 3.90 -2.37
CA CYS A 381 -37.37 5.02 -1.59
C CYS A 381 -36.10 4.66 -0.78
N LEU A 382 -36.04 3.47 -0.18
CA LEU A 382 -34.82 2.98 0.48
C LEU A 382 -33.65 2.86 -0.48
N HIS A 383 -33.90 2.38 -1.71
CA HIS A 383 -32.88 2.32 -2.76
C HIS A 383 -32.30 3.71 -3.05
N GLY A 384 -33.15 4.75 -3.11
CA GLY A 384 -32.72 6.14 -3.33
C GLY A 384 -31.84 6.74 -2.22
N ILE A 385 -31.70 6.11 -1.05
CA ILE A 385 -30.80 6.60 0.02
C ILE A 385 -29.33 6.59 -0.42
N GLY A 386 -28.95 5.68 -1.33
CA GLY A 386 -27.61 5.59 -1.88
C GLY A 386 -27.28 6.66 -2.91
N ASP A 387 -28.29 7.33 -3.46
CA ASP A 387 -28.16 8.34 -4.51
C ASP A 387 -27.73 9.68 -3.91
N LEU A 388 -26.47 9.80 -3.51
CA LEU A 388 -25.88 11.11 -3.27
C LEU A 388 -25.56 11.74 -4.63
N LYS A 389 -26.18 12.89 -4.91
CA LYS A 389 -25.60 13.83 -5.88
C LYS A 389 -24.26 14.29 -5.28
N PRO A 390 -23.14 14.09 -5.99
CA PRO A 390 -21.83 14.54 -5.54
C PRO A 390 -21.77 16.05 -5.29
#